data_AF-A0AAU3JRA9-F1
#
_entry.id   AF-A0AAU3JRA9-F1
#
_cell.length_a   1.000
_cell.length_b   1.000
_cell.length_c   1.000
_cell.angle_alpha   90.00
_cell.angle_beta   90.00
_cell.angle_gamma   90.00
#
_symmetry.space_group_name_H-M   'P 1'
#
loop_
_entity.id
_entity.type
_entity.pdbx_description
1 polymer ?
#
loop_
_entity_poly.entity_id
_entity_poly.type
_entity_poly.pdbx_seq_one_letter_code
_entity_poly.pdbx_strand_id
1 'polypeptide(L)'
;MTVTDLGLDFPHAVQAVKILRHRTDIRTCKVTRQTVYALTDLTARQASPQRLGQLARSQWVIENRLHFVRDTTFTEDASKIRTGHGPQNMATLRSFAINVLRTAGHANIAAGIREMSYEPFRRPLDLLGLS
;
A
#
# COMPACT_ATOMS: atom_id res chain seq x y z
N MET A 1 -11.88 33.37 -21.44
CA MET A 1 -11.67 32.15 -20.64
C MET A 1 -10.94 32.59 -19.39
N THR A 2 -11.67 32.80 -18.29
CA THR A 2 -11.11 33.35 -17.05
C THR A 2 -10.75 32.17 -16.16
N VAL A 3 -9.45 31.93 -15.97
CA VAL A 3 -8.96 30.98 -14.97
C VAL A 3 -8.95 31.72 -13.65
N THR A 4 -9.94 31.48 -12.81
CA THR A 4 -9.93 31.97 -11.44
C THR A 4 -8.86 31.19 -10.69
N ASP A 5 -7.85 31.91 -10.22
CA ASP A 5 -6.85 31.41 -9.29
C ASP A 5 -7.59 30.75 -8.11
N LEU A 6 -7.25 29.50 -7.80
CA LEU A 6 -8.01 28.69 -6.82
C LEU A 6 -7.84 29.20 -5.37
N GLY A 7 -7.07 30.27 -5.16
CA GLY A 7 -6.75 30.83 -3.83
C GLY A 7 -6.04 29.83 -2.92
N LEU A 8 -5.42 28.81 -3.51
CA LEU A 8 -4.65 27.81 -2.78
C LEU A 8 -3.24 28.39 -2.59
N ASP A 9 -2.99 28.99 -1.42
CA ASP A 9 -1.65 29.42 -0.97
C ASP A 9 -0.72 28.22 -0.67
N PHE A 10 -0.71 27.21 -1.55
CA PHE A 10 0.11 26.02 -1.45
C PHE A 10 0.91 25.82 -2.74
N PRO A 11 2.25 25.89 -2.70
CA PRO A 11 3.09 25.78 -3.88
C PRO A 11 2.78 24.53 -4.71
N HIS A 12 2.66 24.70 -6.03
CA HIS A 12 2.42 23.65 -7.02
C HIS A 12 1.07 22.92 -6.93
N ALA A 13 0.18 23.27 -5.99
CA ALA A 13 -1.17 22.73 -5.98
C ALA A 13 -2.03 23.39 -7.07
N VAL A 14 -2.52 22.58 -8.00
CA VAL A 14 -3.38 23.01 -9.10
C VAL A 14 -4.85 22.70 -8.82
N GLN A 15 -5.13 21.69 -7.99
CA GLN A 15 -6.50 21.34 -7.59
C GLN A 15 -6.58 20.91 -6.13
N ALA A 16 -7.69 21.27 -5.48
CA ALA A 16 -8.12 20.72 -4.21
C ALA A 16 -9.29 19.75 -4.41
N VAL A 17 -9.24 18.61 -3.72
CA VAL A 17 -10.18 17.50 -3.85
C VAL A 17 -10.82 17.21 -2.50
N LYS A 18 -12.15 17.19 -2.45
CA LYS A 18 -12.91 16.71 -1.29
C LYS A 18 -13.41 15.29 -1.56
N ILE A 19 -12.92 14.32 -0.81
CA ILE A 19 -13.30 12.92 -0.89
C ILE A 19 -14.21 12.58 0.29
N LEU A 20 -15.46 12.24 0.01
CA LEU A 20 -16.36 11.68 1.01
C LEU A 20 -16.27 10.16 0.98
N ARG A 21 -15.97 9.56 2.14
CA ARG A 21 -15.86 8.12 2.33
C ARG A 21 -17.02 7.65 3.20
N HIS A 22 -17.71 6.63 2.71
CA HIS A 22 -18.69 5.86 3.47
C HIS A 22 -18.11 4.47 3.69
N ARG A 23 -17.93 4.09 4.95
CA ARG A 23 -17.51 2.74 5.32
C ARG A 23 -18.60 2.11 6.16
N THR A 24 -19.05 0.93 5.75
CA THR A 24 -19.91 0.06 6.54
C THR A 24 -19.06 -1.07 7.11
N ASP A 25 -19.06 -1.22 8.43
CA ASP A 25 -18.50 -2.40 9.07
C ASP A 25 -19.50 -3.56 8.93
N ILE A 26 -19.08 -4.64 8.27
CA ILE A 26 -19.96 -5.76 7.94
C ILE A 26 -20.39 -6.58 9.16
N ARG A 27 -19.64 -6.54 10.27
CA ARG A 27 -19.92 -7.33 11.46
C ARG A 27 -20.87 -6.61 12.41
N THR A 28 -20.76 -5.29 12.48
CA THR A 28 -21.51 -4.44 13.40
C THR A 28 -22.60 -3.61 12.71
N CYS A 29 -22.66 -3.65 11.37
CA CYS A 29 -23.48 -2.79 10.53
C CYS A 29 -23.25 -1.28 10.75
N LYS A 30 -22.19 -0.89 11.46
CA LYS A 30 -21.89 0.50 11.78
C LYS A 30 -21.44 1.23 10.51
N VAL A 31 -22.17 2.30 10.17
CA VAL A 31 -21.81 3.20 9.07
C VAL A 31 -20.98 4.35 9.64
N THR A 32 -19.87 4.64 8.97
CA THR A 32 -18.99 5.77 9.29
C THR A 32 -18.84 6.65 8.05
N ARG A 33 -18.86 7.96 8.27
CA ARG A 33 -18.65 8.99 7.25
C ARG A 33 -17.38 9.75 7.56
N GLN A 34 -16.50 9.86 6.59
CA GLN A 34 -15.27 10.63 6.72
C GLN A 34 -15.10 11.52 5.50
N THR A 35 -14.75 12.79 5.74
CA THR A 35 -14.32 13.71 4.70
C THR A 35 -12.80 13.80 4.72
N VAL A 36 -12.18 13.62 3.56
CA VAL A 36 -10.73 13.76 3.38
C VAL A 36 -10.50 14.82 2.31
N TYR A 37 -9.58 15.74 2.57
CA TYR A 37 -9.12 16.72 1.59
C TYR A 37 -7.77 16.29 1.03
N ALA A 38 -7.58 16.43 -0.27
CA ALA A 38 -6.32 16.14 -0.95
C ALA A 38 -5.96 17.28 -1.91
N LEU A 39 -4.67 17.46 -2.14
CA LEU A 39 -4.12 18.42 -3.10
C LEU A 39 -3.40 17.66 -4.21
N THR A 40 -3.42 18.20 -5.42
CA THR A 40 -2.69 17.65 -6.57
C THR A 40 -2.24 18.75 -7.51
N ASP A 41 -1.10 18.51 -8.15
CA ASP A 41 -0.55 19.27 -9.27
C ASP A 41 -1.21 18.93 -10.62
N LEU A 42 -2.04 17.87 -10.67
CA LEU A 42 -2.79 17.49 -11.86
C LEU A 42 -3.89 18.52 -12.14
N THR A 43 -4.02 18.93 -13.40
CA THR A 43 -5.11 19.80 -13.85
C THR A 43 -6.43 19.04 -13.98
N ALA A 44 -7.56 19.77 -14.02
CA ALA A 44 -8.90 19.20 -14.24
C ALA A 44 -9.03 18.38 -15.53
N ARG A 45 -8.21 18.68 -16.53
CA ARG A 45 -8.18 17.92 -17.80
C ARG A 45 -7.37 16.64 -17.67
N GLN A 46 -6.30 16.63 -16.87
CA GLN A 46 -5.46 15.46 -16.63
C GLN A 46 -6.11 14.47 -15.66
N ALA A 47 -6.84 14.97 -14.66
CA ALA A 47 -7.46 14.15 -13.64
C ALA A 47 -8.89 14.62 -13.34
N SER A 48 -9.87 13.90 -13.89
CA SER A 48 -11.27 14.07 -13.52
C SER A 48 -11.52 13.62 -12.07
N PRO A 49 -12.62 14.06 -11.43
CA PRO A 49 -13.00 13.60 -10.09
C PRO A 49 -13.05 12.07 -9.96
N GLN A 50 -13.51 11.37 -11.01
CA GLN A 50 -13.56 9.92 -11.09
C GLN A 50 -12.15 9.32 -11.09
N ARG A 51 -11.23 9.90 -11.88
CA ARG A 51 -9.84 9.47 -11.94
C ARG A 51 -9.12 9.69 -10.61
N LEU A 52 -9.32 10.85 -9.98
CA LEU A 52 -8.79 11.16 -8.64
C LEU A 52 -9.32 10.18 -7.59
N GLY A 53 -10.60 9.83 -7.65
CA GLY A 53 -11.19 8.80 -6.80
C GLY A 53 -10.57 7.41 -7.01
N GLN A 54 -10.22 7.04 -8.25
CA GLN A 54 -9.49 5.80 -8.54
C GLN A 54 -8.07 5.83 -7.95
N LEU A 55 -7.34 6.92 -8.15
CA LEU A 55 -5.97 7.09 -7.61
C LEU A 55 -5.96 7.03 -6.08
N ALA A 56 -6.89 7.72 -5.43
CA ALA A 56 -7.05 7.69 -3.98
C ALA A 56 -7.38 6.27 -3.47
N ARG A 57 -8.14 5.48 -4.24
CA ARG A 57 -8.41 4.07 -3.91
C ARG A 57 -7.21 3.15 -4.19
N SER A 58 -6.45 3.38 -5.26
CA SER A 58 -5.28 2.56 -5.57
C SER A 58 -4.19 2.68 -4.50
N GLN A 59 -4.09 3.81 -3.80
CA GLN A 59 -3.17 3.95 -2.68
C GLN A 59 -3.48 2.93 -1.56
N TRP A 60 -4.75 2.64 -1.27
CA TRP A 60 -5.14 1.61 -0.29
C TRP A 60 -4.73 0.19 -0.69
N VAL A 61 -4.48 -0.05 -1.97
CA VAL A 61 -3.97 -1.35 -2.43
C VAL A 61 -2.59 -1.61 -1.83
N ILE A 62 -1.76 -0.57 -1.64
CA ILE A 62 -0.44 -0.70 -1.01
C ILE A 62 -0.61 -1.13 0.44
N GLU A 63 -1.49 -0.47 1.20
CA GLU A 63 -1.79 -0.82 2.59
C GLU A 63 -2.27 -2.26 2.73
N ASN A 64 -3.28 -2.64 1.95
CA ASN A 64 -3.89 -3.96 2.06
C ASN A 64 -2.97 -5.08 1.53
N ARG A 65 -2.19 -4.82 0.49
CA ARG A 65 -1.36 -5.86 -0.14
C ARG A 65 0.03 -5.94 0.48
N LEU A 66 0.63 -4.85 0.93
CA LEU A 66 1.99 -4.88 1.45
C LEU A 66 1.99 -4.82 2.98
N HIS A 67 1.45 -3.75 3.56
CA HIS A 67 1.52 -3.51 5.01
C HIS A 67 0.77 -4.59 5.79
N PHE A 68 -0.50 -4.84 5.49
CA PHE A 68 -1.27 -5.88 6.17
C PHE A 68 -0.61 -7.26 6.13
N VAL A 69 -0.06 -7.67 4.98
CA VAL A 69 0.63 -8.95 4.85
C VAL A 69 1.89 -8.97 5.71
N ARG A 70 2.62 -7.86 5.76
CA ARG A 70 3.82 -7.75 6.57
C ARG A 70 3.51 -7.85 8.06
N ASP A 71 2.44 -7.20 8.52
CA ASP A 71 2.06 -7.21 9.92
C ASP A 71 1.51 -8.57 10.35
N THR A 72 0.70 -9.20 9.49
CA THR A 72 0.05 -10.49 9.83
C THR A 72 0.92 -11.70 9.55
N THR A 73 1.60 -11.75 8.40
CA THR A 73 2.38 -12.92 7.97
C THR A 73 3.81 -12.87 8.51
N PHE A 74 4.42 -11.69 8.58
CA PHE A 74 5.80 -11.51 9.06
C PHE A 74 5.88 -10.94 10.48
N THR A 75 4.73 -10.75 11.14
CA THR A 75 4.61 -10.28 12.53
C THR A 75 5.43 -9.02 12.80
N GLU A 76 5.47 -8.10 11.82
CA GLU A 76 6.32 -6.90 11.86
C GLU A 76 6.10 -6.08 13.13
N ASP A 77 4.85 -5.83 13.52
CA ASP A 77 4.49 -5.09 14.75
C ASP A 77 5.01 -5.76 16.03
N ALA A 78 5.16 -7.08 16.03
CA ALA A 78 5.69 -7.84 17.16
C ALA A 78 7.24 -7.92 17.17
N SER A 79 7.90 -7.43 16.11
CA SER A 79 9.35 -7.49 15.98
C SER A 79 10.04 -6.62 17.04
N LYS A 80 11.02 -7.21 17.73
CA LYS A 80 11.81 -6.52 18.78
C LYS A 80 13.08 -5.85 18.25
N ILE A 81 13.34 -5.94 16.95
CA ILE A 81 14.51 -5.34 16.30
C ILE A 81 14.34 -3.81 16.34
N ARG A 82 15.20 -3.12 17.08
CA ARG A 82 15.13 -1.66 17.31
C ARG A 82 16.48 -0.93 17.18
N THR A 83 17.54 -1.66 16.90
CA THR A 83 18.91 -1.13 16.90
C THR A 83 19.36 -0.71 15.50
N GLY A 84 19.98 0.47 15.39
CA GLY A 84 20.56 0.99 14.15
C GLY A 84 19.59 0.94 12.97
N HIS A 85 20.08 0.47 11.82
CA HIS A 85 19.28 0.28 10.59
C HIS A 85 18.45 -1.01 10.58
N GLY A 86 18.40 -1.77 11.68
CA GLY A 86 17.69 -3.04 11.78
C GLY A 86 16.22 -2.98 11.34
N PRO A 87 15.40 -2.04 11.87
CA PRO A 87 14.00 -1.91 11.47
C PRO A 87 13.82 -1.69 9.96
N GLN A 88 14.60 -0.78 9.37
CA GLN A 88 14.50 -0.44 7.95
C GLN A 88 14.97 -1.59 7.05
N ASN A 89 16.05 -2.26 7.43
CA ASN A 89 16.55 -3.43 6.71
C ASN A 89 15.52 -4.56 6.72
N MET A 90 14.91 -4.83 7.87
CA MET A 90 13.88 -5.87 7.98
C MET A 90 12.62 -5.52 7.17
N ALA A 91 12.16 -4.28 7.22
CA ALA A 91 11.02 -3.84 6.40
C ALA A 91 11.29 -4.02 4.89
N THR A 92 12.53 -3.73 4.47
CA THR A 92 12.97 -3.91 3.08
C THR A 92 12.99 -5.38 2.69
N LEU A 93 13.62 -6.24 3.50
CA LEU A 93 13.73 -7.68 3.24
C LEU A 93 12.36 -8.38 3.21
N ARG A 94 11.46 -8.03 4.13
CA ARG A 94 10.09 -8.57 4.12
C ARG A 94 9.33 -8.13 2.88
N SER A 95 9.46 -6.86 2.48
CA SER A 95 8.83 -6.36 1.25
C SER A 95 9.36 -7.06 0.01
N PHE A 96 10.67 -7.29 -0.03
CA PHE A 96 11.32 -8.05 -1.08
C PHE A 96 10.75 -9.47 -1.17
N ALA A 97 10.71 -10.21 -0.05
CA ALA A 97 10.17 -11.56 -0.01
C ALA A 97 8.70 -11.61 -0.46
N ILE A 98 7.85 -10.67 -0.01
CA ILE A 98 6.44 -10.57 -0.44
C ILE A 98 6.36 -10.39 -1.96
N ASN A 99 7.16 -9.48 -2.52
CA ASN A 99 7.12 -9.20 -3.95
C ASN A 99 7.63 -10.38 -4.79
N VAL A 100 8.71 -11.05 -4.37
CA VAL A 100 9.23 -12.24 -5.04
C VAL A 100 8.18 -13.35 -5.06
N LEU A 101 7.55 -13.65 -3.92
CA LEU A 101 6.48 -14.65 -3.84
C LEU A 101 5.29 -14.31 -4.73
N ARG A 102 4.92 -13.03 -4.84
CA ARG A 102 3.85 -12.59 -5.75
C ARG A 102 4.21 -12.78 -7.21
N THR A 103 5.43 -12.41 -7.59
CA THR A 103 5.91 -12.58 -8.97
C THR A 103 5.94 -14.06 -9.35
N ALA A 104 6.21 -14.94 -8.39
CA ALA A 104 6.12 -16.39 -8.54
C ALA A 104 4.69 -16.96 -8.53
N GLY A 105 3.66 -16.11 -8.44
CA GLY A 105 2.25 -16.51 -8.53
C GLY A 105 1.58 -16.85 -7.19
N HIS A 106 2.26 -16.68 -6.05
CA HIS A 106 1.63 -16.91 -4.74
C HIS A 106 0.67 -15.77 -4.37
N ALA A 107 -0.63 -16.01 -4.56
CA ALA A 107 -1.68 -15.10 -4.09
C ALA A 107 -1.79 -15.07 -2.56
N ASN A 108 -1.54 -16.21 -1.89
CA ASN A 108 -1.47 -16.34 -0.44
C ASN A 108 0.01 -16.39 0.01
N ILE A 109 0.51 -15.29 0.54
CA ILE A 109 1.92 -15.15 0.94
C ILE A 109 2.27 -16.08 2.10
N ALA A 110 1.37 -16.29 3.06
CA ALA A 110 1.61 -17.23 4.16
C ALA A 110 1.77 -18.67 3.64
N ALA A 111 1.02 -19.05 2.60
CA ALA A 111 1.18 -20.34 1.94
C ALA A 111 2.53 -20.44 1.21
N GLY A 112 2.90 -19.40 0.46
CA GLY A 112 4.21 -19.32 -0.21
C GLY A 112 5.38 -19.45 0.78
N ILE A 113 5.33 -18.77 1.92
CA ILE A 113 6.37 -18.91 2.97
C ILE A 113 6.45 -20.35 3.50
N ARG A 114 5.30 -21.00 3.75
CA ARG A 114 5.30 -22.41 4.18
C ARG A 114 5.92 -23.32 3.12
N GLU A 115 5.61 -23.10 1.85
CA GLU A 115 6.18 -23.88 0.75
C GLU A 115 7.70 -23.73 0.66
N MET A 116 8.20 -22.49 0.79
CA MET A 116 9.63 -22.21 0.82
C MET A 116 10.32 -22.84 2.03
N SER A 117 9.62 -22.95 3.16
CA SER A 117 10.16 -23.54 4.39
C SER A 117 10.37 -25.05 4.35
N TYR A 118 9.80 -25.76 3.37
CA TYR A 118 10.03 -27.21 3.22
C TYR A 118 11.47 -27.54 2.82
N GLU A 119 12.12 -26.66 2.05
CA GLU A 119 13.53 -26.78 1.66
C GLU A 119 14.20 -25.40 1.74
N PRO A 120 14.52 -24.92 2.95
CA PRO A 120 14.84 -23.51 3.20
C PRO A 120 16.14 -23.03 2.54
N PHE A 121 17.02 -23.94 2.11
CA PHE A 121 18.27 -23.63 1.43
C PHE A 121 18.27 -23.97 -0.06
N ARG A 122 17.15 -24.43 -0.62
CA ARG A 122 17.02 -24.70 -2.06
C ARG A 122 15.91 -23.86 -2.68
N ARG A 123 14.67 -24.07 -2.25
CA ARG A 123 13.49 -23.42 -2.84
C ARG A 123 13.57 -21.89 -2.86
N PRO A 124 14.03 -21.20 -1.79
CA PRO A 124 14.22 -19.76 -1.87
C PRO A 124 15.31 -19.35 -2.88
N LEU A 125 16.40 -20.13 -3.00
CA LEU A 125 17.47 -19.83 -3.94
C LEU A 125 17.03 -20.09 -5.40
N ASP A 126 16.34 -21.20 -5.65
CA ASP A 126 15.73 -21.52 -6.94
C ASP A 126 14.76 -20.42 -7.37
N LEU A 127 13.90 -19.98 -6.45
CA LEU A 127 12.95 -18.89 -6.68
C LEU A 127 13.64 -17.56 -7.05
N LEU A 128 14.82 -17.34 -6.50
CA LEU A 128 15.64 -16.17 -6.78
C LEU A 128 16.57 -16.34 -8.00
N GLY A 129 16.65 -17.55 -8.57
CA GLY A 129 17.57 -17.88 -9.67
C GLY A 129 19.04 -17.91 -9.23
N LEU A 130 19.31 -18.34 -7.99
CA LEU A 130 20.64 -18.34 -7.36
C LEU A 130 21.20 -19.73 -7.05
N SER A 131 20.56 -20.79 -7.57
CA SER A 131 20.96 -22.18 -7.37
C SER A 131 21.93 -22.73 -8.40
#